data_AF-H1LH71-F1
#
_entry.id   AF-H1LH71-F1
#
_cell.length_a   1.000
_cell.length_b   1.000
_cell.length_c   1.000
_cell.angle_alpha   90.00
_cell.angle_beta   90.00
_cell.angle_gamma   90.00
#
_symmetry.space_group_name_H-M   'P 1'
#
loop_
_entity.id
_entity.type
_entity.pdbx_description
1 polymer ?
#
loop_
_entity_poly.entity_id
_entity_poly.type
_entity_poly.pdbx_seq_one_letter_code
_entity_poly.pdbx_strand_id
1 'polypeptide(L)'
;MMVGRLMEGFSVGVLFPSYQSIILEITPTANRGTVMGTVGLVMGSALAVGPIVSGVLLEILNWQAIFGFFLLVLAVVFFMALKTVVSPLKIHSTSFDFISVFMSLGIIGLLYFINEISHMTPTNYFNWGILVVSLILLVMFVRRQLHMKAPLLRLDILAIPNFDLGVALTSLSYMSLITVTIVMPLYYQQVIGLTPLWSGLALVPAAAFLSWLNRRSGRLADRIGFKPVILIGFGLFIIGWGALLICAGLKNVWVAVVCSMIIEAGNAFAMMPATTFGANSLTNNLIPHGSSVIATVRQIMGSTAIVLATVVLGEKNFNGVFLTFLILEMIAILLVFKIKDTTKRGTESHL
;
A
#
# COMPACT_ATOMS: atom_id res chain seq x y z
N MET A 1 -7.90 -23.24 4.19
CA MET A 1 -7.80 -21.76 4.31
C MET A 1 -6.35 -21.28 4.44
N MET A 2 -5.55 -21.81 5.39
CA MET A 2 -4.18 -21.31 5.66
C MET A 2 -3.20 -21.46 4.50
N VAL A 3 -3.17 -22.63 3.83
CA VAL A 3 -2.34 -22.84 2.63
C VAL A 3 -2.72 -21.85 1.52
N GLY A 4 -4.01 -21.60 1.32
CA GLY A 4 -4.49 -20.62 0.35
C GLY A 4 -3.99 -19.20 0.65
N ARG A 5 -3.98 -18.79 1.93
CA ARG A 5 -3.42 -17.50 2.36
C ARG A 5 -1.92 -17.40 2.13
N LEU A 6 -1.18 -18.48 2.37
CA LEU A 6 0.25 -18.53 2.06
C LEU A 6 0.48 -18.34 0.56
N MET A 7 -0.23 -19.10 -0.29
CA MET A 7 -0.12 -18.99 -1.74
C MET A 7 -0.52 -17.61 -2.27
N GLU A 8 -1.58 -17.01 -1.73
CA GLU A 8 -2.03 -15.65 -2.06
C GLU A 8 -0.94 -14.62 -1.71
N GLY A 9 -0.37 -14.71 -0.51
CA GLY A 9 0.72 -13.83 -0.06
C GLY A 9 1.95 -13.93 -0.96
N PHE A 10 2.37 -15.15 -1.32
CA PHE A 10 3.48 -15.36 -2.28
C PHE A 10 3.16 -14.75 -3.65
N SER A 11 1.96 -14.99 -4.16
CA SER A 11 1.54 -14.50 -5.48
C SER A 11 1.50 -12.97 -5.53
N VAL A 12 0.90 -12.32 -4.52
CA VAL A 12 0.85 -10.87 -4.37
C VAL A 12 2.26 -10.28 -4.22
N GLY A 13 3.11 -10.92 -3.42
CA GLY A 13 4.49 -10.49 -3.19
C GLY A 13 5.35 -10.46 -4.46
N VAL A 14 5.10 -11.39 -5.40
CA VAL A 14 5.75 -11.39 -6.72
C VAL A 14 5.08 -10.39 -7.66
N LEU A 15 3.74 -10.40 -7.72
CA LEU A 15 2.97 -9.65 -8.71
C LEU A 15 3.19 -8.14 -8.61
N PHE A 16 3.14 -7.58 -7.38
CA PHE A 16 3.19 -6.14 -7.15
C PHE A 16 4.47 -5.47 -7.67
N PRO A 17 5.67 -5.86 -7.24
CA PRO A 17 6.90 -5.26 -7.73
C PRO A 17 7.09 -5.53 -9.24
N SER A 18 6.69 -6.70 -9.74
CA SER A 18 6.82 -7.05 -11.16
C SER A 18 6.00 -6.15 -12.07
N TYR A 19 4.70 -5.98 -11.81
CA TYR A 19 3.87 -5.12 -12.67
C TYR A 19 4.30 -3.66 -12.58
N GLN A 20 4.67 -3.18 -11.38
CA GLN A 20 5.11 -1.79 -11.19
C GLN A 20 6.35 -1.51 -12.02
N SER A 21 7.32 -2.42 -11.97
CA SER A 21 8.58 -2.29 -12.72
C SER A 21 8.35 -2.33 -14.22
N ILE A 22 7.56 -3.29 -14.71
CA ILE A 22 7.25 -3.42 -16.15
C ILE A 22 6.56 -2.16 -16.67
N ILE A 23 5.53 -1.68 -15.97
CA ILE A 23 4.77 -0.51 -16.39
C ILE A 23 5.64 0.74 -16.40
N LEU A 24 6.49 0.94 -15.39
CA LEU A 24 7.40 2.09 -15.34
C LEU A 24 8.49 2.04 -16.40
N GLU A 25 8.97 0.85 -16.75
CA GLU A 25 10.00 0.65 -17.77
C GLU A 25 9.48 0.95 -19.18
N ILE A 26 8.28 0.47 -19.53
CA ILE A 26 7.69 0.67 -20.87
C ILE A 26 7.03 2.05 -21.05
N THR A 27 6.83 2.80 -19.95
CA THR A 27 6.14 4.09 -19.98
C THR A 27 7.14 5.25 -20.02
N PRO A 28 7.02 6.18 -20.99
CA PRO A 28 7.81 7.41 -21.00
C PRO A 28 7.66 8.20 -19.70
N THR A 29 8.75 8.78 -19.20
CA THR A 29 8.80 9.47 -17.90
C THR A 29 7.71 10.53 -17.73
N ALA A 30 7.37 11.25 -18.79
CA ALA A 30 6.33 12.29 -18.81
C ALA A 30 4.89 11.78 -18.62
N ASN A 31 4.64 10.48 -18.82
CA ASN A 31 3.31 9.86 -18.71
C ASN A 31 3.22 8.85 -17.56
N ARG A 32 4.30 8.65 -16.79
CA ARG A 32 4.36 7.63 -15.74
C ARG A 32 3.30 7.86 -14.67
N GLY A 33 2.99 9.10 -14.30
CA GLY A 33 1.95 9.42 -13.33
C GLY A 33 0.57 8.97 -13.82
N THR A 34 0.19 9.29 -15.06
CA THR A 34 -1.10 8.91 -15.65
C THR A 34 -1.25 7.40 -15.76
N VAL A 35 -0.21 6.69 -16.21
CA VAL A 35 -0.26 5.23 -16.37
C VAL A 35 -0.32 4.55 -15.00
N MET A 36 0.53 4.94 -14.04
CA MET A 36 0.46 4.42 -12.67
C MET A 36 -0.86 4.78 -11.98
N GLY A 37 -1.41 5.97 -12.22
CA GLY A 37 -2.75 6.33 -11.77
C GLY A 37 -3.84 5.43 -12.36
N THR A 38 -3.66 4.93 -13.58
CA THR A 38 -4.59 3.94 -14.17
C THR A 38 -4.48 2.58 -13.49
N VAL A 39 -3.28 2.16 -13.07
CA VAL A 39 -3.11 0.99 -12.19
C VAL A 39 -3.85 1.20 -10.87
N GLY A 40 -3.68 2.37 -10.25
CA GLY A 40 -4.39 2.73 -9.02
C GLY A 40 -5.91 2.69 -9.20
N LEU A 41 -6.43 3.11 -10.36
CA LEU A 41 -7.84 2.99 -10.70
C LEU A 41 -8.29 1.53 -10.61
N VAL A 42 -7.58 0.61 -11.28
CA VAL A 42 -7.90 -0.83 -11.28
C VAL A 42 -7.85 -1.40 -9.86
N MET A 43 -6.83 -1.06 -9.08
CA MET A 43 -6.70 -1.49 -7.68
C MET A 43 -7.84 -0.97 -6.80
N GLY A 44 -8.19 0.31 -6.93
CA GLY A 44 -9.30 0.91 -6.18
C GLY A 44 -10.65 0.33 -6.59
N SER A 45 -10.84 -0.02 -7.87
CA SER A 45 -12.05 -0.70 -8.32
C SER A 45 -12.20 -2.06 -7.65
N ALA A 46 -11.11 -2.80 -7.44
CA ALA A 46 -11.17 -4.10 -6.76
C ALA A 46 -11.71 -3.98 -5.32
N LEU A 47 -11.35 -2.92 -4.59
CA LEU A 47 -11.87 -2.64 -3.25
C LEU A 47 -13.38 -2.34 -3.25
N ALA A 48 -13.90 -1.70 -4.30
CA ALA A 48 -15.33 -1.42 -4.45
C ALA A 48 -16.12 -2.68 -4.87
N VAL A 49 -15.58 -3.45 -5.81
CA VAL A 49 -16.24 -4.63 -6.38
C VAL A 49 -16.32 -5.78 -5.37
N GLY A 50 -15.31 -5.95 -4.52
CA GLY A 50 -15.24 -7.04 -3.54
C GLY A 50 -16.49 -7.17 -2.66
N PRO A 51 -16.87 -6.15 -1.87
CA PRO A 51 -18.06 -6.18 -1.01
C PRO A 51 -19.37 -6.37 -1.79
N ILE A 52 -19.49 -5.77 -2.98
CA ILE A 52 -20.70 -5.88 -3.82
C ILE A 52 -20.86 -7.33 -4.31
N VAL A 53 -19.83 -7.88 -4.94
CA VAL A 53 -19.86 -9.23 -5.52
C VAL A 53 -20.01 -10.28 -4.42
N SER A 54 -19.26 -10.16 -3.33
CA SER A 54 -19.36 -11.09 -2.20
C SER A 54 -20.72 -10.99 -1.49
N GLY A 55 -21.27 -9.78 -1.31
CA GLY A 55 -22.60 -9.58 -0.72
C GLY A 55 -23.69 -10.25 -1.54
N VAL A 56 -23.75 -9.98 -2.85
CA VAL A 56 -24.73 -10.60 -3.76
C VAL A 56 -24.58 -12.12 -3.80
N LEU A 57 -23.35 -12.65 -3.93
CA LEU A 57 -23.12 -14.09 -3.95
C LEU A 57 -23.59 -14.79 -2.67
N LEU A 58 -23.41 -14.16 -1.51
CA LEU A 58 -23.80 -14.74 -0.22
C LEU A 58 -25.31 -14.73 0.03
N GLU A 59 -26.07 -13.89 -0.66
CA GLU A 59 -27.53 -13.89 -0.58
C GLU A 59 -28.14 -15.12 -1.27
N ILE A 60 -27.49 -15.63 -2.32
CA ILE A 60 -28.03 -16.70 -3.18
C ILE A 60 -27.28 -18.03 -3.05
N LEU A 61 -26.01 -18.01 -2.65
CA LEU A 61 -25.12 -19.17 -2.63
C LEU A 61 -24.35 -19.24 -1.31
N ASN A 62 -23.83 -20.42 -1.00
CA ASN A 62 -22.94 -20.60 0.15
C ASN A 62 -21.59 -19.89 -0.08
N TRP A 63 -20.88 -19.58 1.01
CA TRP A 63 -19.60 -18.86 1.00
C TRP A 63 -18.52 -19.46 0.09
N GLN A 64 -18.55 -20.77 -0.18
CA GLN A 64 -17.63 -21.43 -1.10
C GLN A 64 -17.77 -20.92 -2.54
N ALA A 65 -18.95 -20.44 -2.93
CA ALA A 65 -19.20 -19.92 -4.28
C ALA A 65 -18.38 -18.67 -4.60
N ILE A 66 -18.02 -17.86 -3.58
CA ILE A 66 -17.12 -16.71 -3.74
C ILE A 66 -15.77 -17.17 -4.32
N PHE A 67 -15.20 -18.24 -3.75
CA PHE A 67 -13.91 -18.77 -4.18
C PHE A 67 -13.99 -19.35 -5.59
N GLY A 68 -15.07 -20.09 -5.91
CA GLY A 68 -15.30 -20.62 -7.26
C GLY A 68 -15.43 -19.51 -8.32
N PHE A 69 -16.15 -18.43 -8.00
CA PHE A 69 -16.31 -17.28 -8.88
C PHE A 69 -14.99 -16.57 -9.16
N PHE A 70 -14.21 -16.22 -8.11
CA PHE A 70 -12.91 -15.59 -8.31
C PHE A 70 -11.91 -16.50 -9.00
N LEU A 71 -11.95 -17.82 -8.76
CA LEU A 71 -11.12 -18.79 -9.48
C LEU A 71 -11.44 -18.79 -10.98
N LEU A 72 -12.72 -18.74 -11.36
CA LEU A 72 -13.13 -18.66 -12.76
C LEU A 72 -12.62 -17.37 -13.42
N VAL A 73 -12.80 -16.22 -12.77
CA VAL A 73 -12.31 -14.93 -13.28
C VAL A 73 -10.78 -14.97 -13.44
N LEU A 74 -10.05 -15.47 -12.45
CA LEU A 74 -8.59 -15.60 -12.51
C LEU A 74 -8.14 -16.55 -13.63
N ALA A 75 -8.84 -17.67 -13.85
CA ALA A 75 -8.54 -18.59 -14.93
C ALA A 75 -8.71 -17.92 -16.30
N VAL A 76 -9.81 -17.20 -16.52
CA VAL A 76 -10.06 -16.45 -17.76
C VAL A 76 -8.95 -15.42 -18.00
N VAL A 77 -8.59 -14.63 -16.97
CA VAL A 77 -7.51 -13.64 -17.06
C VAL A 77 -6.17 -14.30 -17.36
N PHE A 78 -5.86 -15.44 -16.74
CA PHE A 78 -4.64 -16.20 -16.98
C PHE A 78 -4.55 -16.66 -18.44
N PHE A 79 -5.60 -17.28 -18.99
CA PHE A 79 -5.62 -17.71 -20.39
C PHE A 79 -5.55 -16.55 -21.38
N MET A 80 -6.16 -15.40 -21.06
CA MET A 80 -6.00 -14.19 -21.86
C MET A 80 -4.55 -13.67 -21.82
N ALA A 81 -3.93 -13.65 -20.64
CA ALA A 81 -2.57 -13.17 -20.45
C ALA A 81 -1.53 -13.97 -21.26
N LEU A 82 -1.74 -15.28 -21.44
CA LEU A 82 -0.89 -16.13 -22.29
C LEU A 82 -0.81 -15.64 -23.75
N LYS A 83 -1.83 -14.92 -24.23
CA LYS A 83 -1.88 -14.40 -25.60
C LYS A 83 -1.54 -12.91 -25.68
N THR A 84 -1.77 -12.13 -24.62
CA THR A 84 -1.67 -10.67 -24.65
C THR A 84 -0.41 -10.11 -24.01
N VAL A 85 0.19 -10.82 -23.05
CA VAL A 85 1.38 -10.36 -22.33
C VAL A 85 2.64 -10.80 -23.06
N VAL A 86 3.36 -9.82 -23.60
CA VAL A 86 4.71 -10.02 -24.17
C VAL A 86 5.72 -9.44 -23.18
N SER A 87 6.74 -10.21 -22.81
CA SER A 87 7.78 -9.72 -21.88
C SER A 87 8.62 -8.62 -22.53
N PRO A 88 8.61 -7.38 -22.02
CA PRO A 88 9.49 -6.32 -22.52
C PRO A 88 10.89 -6.39 -21.91
N LEU A 89 11.09 -7.22 -20.87
CA LEU A 89 12.31 -7.24 -20.06
C LEU A 89 13.36 -8.20 -20.66
N LYS A 90 14.60 -7.70 -20.73
CA LYS A 90 15.77 -8.55 -21.00
C LYS A 90 16.04 -9.43 -19.79
N ILE A 91 16.06 -10.74 -20.01
CA ILE A 91 16.38 -11.71 -18.96
C ILE A 91 17.88 -11.61 -18.68
N HIS A 92 18.24 -11.26 -17.45
CA HIS A 92 19.62 -11.30 -16.98
C HIS A 92 19.82 -12.54 -16.12
N SER A 93 20.87 -13.32 -16.40
CA SER A 93 21.27 -14.43 -15.52
C SER A 93 21.86 -13.86 -14.23
N THR A 94 21.13 -14.01 -13.13
CA THR A 94 21.65 -13.71 -11.79
C THR A 94 21.87 -15.01 -11.02
N SER A 95 22.93 -15.05 -10.21
CA SER A 95 23.15 -16.17 -9.29
C SER A 95 22.14 -16.08 -8.15
N PHE A 96 21.44 -17.18 -7.87
CA PHE A 96 20.46 -17.23 -6.80
C PHE A 96 21.18 -17.31 -5.44
N ASP A 97 21.10 -16.26 -4.63
CA ASP A 97 21.72 -16.22 -3.30
C ASP A 97 20.77 -16.80 -2.23
N PHE A 98 20.82 -18.12 -2.06
CA PHE A 98 20.04 -18.84 -1.04
C PHE A 98 20.24 -18.28 0.38
N ILE A 99 21.45 -17.81 0.70
CA ILE A 99 21.76 -17.28 2.04
C ILE A 99 20.98 -15.99 2.27
N SER A 100 20.95 -15.10 1.27
CA SER A 100 20.17 -13.86 1.36
C SER A 100 18.67 -14.12 1.46
N VAL A 101 18.16 -15.14 0.76
CA VAL A 101 16.75 -15.55 0.87
C VAL A 101 16.43 -16.09 2.27
N PHE A 102 17.32 -16.87 2.87
CA PHE A 102 17.12 -17.33 4.24
C PHE A 102 17.13 -16.16 5.24
N MET A 103 18.08 -15.23 5.11
CA MET A 103 18.15 -14.05 5.99
C MET A 103 16.93 -13.14 5.84
N SER A 104 16.31 -13.05 4.65
CA SER A 104 15.09 -12.25 4.45
C SER A 104 13.85 -12.82 5.17
N LEU A 105 13.89 -14.08 5.62
CA LEU A 105 12.84 -14.65 6.49
C LEU A 105 12.70 -13.90 7.82
N GLY A 106 13.69 -13.10 8.22
CA GLY A 106 13.57 -12.16 9.33
C GLY A 106 12.40 -11.18 9.18
N ILE A 107 11.96 -10.86 7.94
CA ILE A 107 10.75 -10.05 7.71
C ILE A 107 9.51 -10.78 8.23
N ILE A 108 9.41 -12.09 8.01
CA ILE A 108 8.25 -12.89 8.44
C ILE A 108 8.16 -12.90 9.97
N GLY A 109 9.29 -13.14 10.66
CA GLY A 109 9.31 -13.14 12.11
C GLY A 109 9.07 -11.75 12.71
N LEU A 110 9.54 -10.68 12.06
CA LEU A 110 9.21 -9.30 12.44
C LEU A 110 7.70 -9.02 12.32
N LEU A 111 7.10 -9.38 11.18
CA LEU A 111 5.66 -9.22 10.95
C LEU A 111 4.83 -10.05 11.93
N TYR A 112 5.26 -11.28 12.23
CA TYR A 112 4.65 -12.12 13.25
C TYR A 112 4.65 -11.42 14.60
N PHE A 113 5.81 -10.93 15.05
CA PHE A 113 5.91 -10.23 16.33
C PHE A 113 5.04 -8.97 16.37
N ILE A 114 5.03 -8.17 15.30
CA ILE A 114 4.20 -6.96 15.19
C ILE A 114 2.72 -7.32 15.37
N ASN A 115 2.22 -8.33 14.67
CA ASN A 115 0.80 -8.73 14.79
C ASN A 115 0.45 -9.32 16.16
N GLU A 116 1.39 -10.02 16.81
CA GLU A 116 1.14 -10.66 18.09
C GLU A 116 1.24 -9.69 19.28
N ILE A 117 1.80 -8.48 19.08
CA ILE A 117 2.03 -7.51 20.17
C ILE A 117 0.76 -7.06 20.87
N SER A 118 -0.38 -7.03 20.17
CA SER A 118 -1.67 -6.68 20.74
C SER A 118 -2.29 -7.79 21.59
N HIS A 119 -1.80 -9.02 21.48
CA HIS A 119 -2.37 -10.20 22.13
C HIS A 119 -1.43 -10.85 23.16
N MET A 120 -0.14 -10.50 23.15
CA MET A 120 0.85 -11.11 24.04
C MET A 120 0.84 -10.49 25.43
N THR A 121 1.10 -11.31 26.45
CA THR A 121 1.53 -10.83 27.76
C THR A 121 3.00 -10.39 27.71
N PRO A 122 3.42 -9.37 28.48
CA PRO A 122 4.82 -8.93 28.50
C PRO A 122 5.84 -10.03 28.86
N THR A 123 5.39 -11.06 29.57
CA THR A 123 6.19 -12.23 30.01
C THR A 123 6.35 -13.31 28.93
N ASN A 124 5.82 -13.12 27.72
CA ASN A 124 5.99 -14.08 26.64
C ASN A 124 7.40 -14.00 26.01
N TYR A 125 8.37 -14.64 26.66
CA TYR A 125 9.77 -14.69 26.21
C TYR A 125 9.94 -15.31 24.82
N PHE A 126 9.01 -16.16 24.38
CA PHE A 126 9.07 -16.79 23.05
C PHE A 126 8.90 -15.74 21.93
N ASN A 127 7.92 -14.85 22.07
CA ASN A 127 7.70 -13.78 21.09
C ASN A 127 8.87 -12.80 21.04
N TRP A 128 9.40 -12.40 22.21
CA TRP A 128 10.60 -11.58 22.27
C TRP A 128 11.82 -12.27 21.64
N GLY A 129 11.96 -13.59 21.82
CA GLY A 129 12.97 -14.40 21.14
C GLY A 129 12.83 -14.34 19.61
N ILE A 130 11.61 -14.46 19.08
CA ILE A 130 11.35 -14.32 17.64
C ILE A 130 11.74 -12.94 17.14
N LEU A 131 11.42 -11.87 17.87
CA LEU A 131 11.84 -10.51 17.51
C LEU A 131 13.36 -10.39 17.42
N VAL A 132 14.07 -10.84 18.45
CA VAL A 132 15.54 -10.75 18.50
C VAL A 132 16.17 -11.51 17.33
N VAL A 133 15.75 -12.76 17.08
CA VAL A 133 16.24 -13.56 15.94
C VAL A 133 15.92 -12.88 14.61
N SER A 134 14.72 -12.34 14.46
CA SER A 134 14.29 -11.62 13.25
C SER A 134 15.15 -10.39 12.99
N LEU A 135 15.41 -9.58 14.02
CA LEU A 135 16.28 -8.41 13.93
C LEU A 135 17.71 -8.80 13.56
N ILE A 136 18.27 -9.87 14.15
CA ILE A 136 19.60 -10.38 13.79
C ILE A 136 19.64 -10.78 12.31
N LEU A 137 18.67 -11.57 11.84
CA LEU A 137 18.59 -11.99 10.43
C LEU A 137 18.48 -10.81 9.48
N LEU A 138 17.67 -9.80 9.82
CA LEU A 138 17.52 -8.58 9.01
C LEU A 138 18.80 -7.74 8.99
N VAL A 139 19.47 -7.56 10.13
CA VAL A 139 20.76 -6.84 10.18
C VAL A 139 21.81 -7.56 9.34
N MET A 140 21.86 -8.90 9.41
CA MET A 140 22.74 -9.71 8.58
C MET A 140 22.39 -9.59 7.09
N PHE A 141 21.10 -9.63 6.74
CA PHE A 141 20.62 -9.43 5.37
C PHE A 141 21.07 -8.08 4.81
N VAL A 142 20.79 -6.99 5.53
CA VAL A 142 21.12 -5.63 5.10
C VAL A 142 22.64 -5.48 4.93
N ARG A 143 23.43 -5.92 5.91
CA ARG A 143 24.90 -5.87 5.82
C ARG A 143 25.41 -6.64 4.61
N ARG A 144 24.88 -7.84 4.36
CA ARG A 144 25.27 -8.66 3.21
C ARG A 144 24.91 -7.97 1.89
N GLN A 145 23.69 -7.47 1.74
CA GLN A 145 23.25 -6.80 0.51
C GLN A 145 24.10 -5.55 0.19
N LEU A 146 24.51 -4.78 1.20
CA LEU A 146 25.32 -3.58 1.00
C LEU A 146 26.78 -3.87 0.57
N HIS A 147 27.32 -5.06 0.85
CA HIS A 147 28.71 -5.41 0.53
C HIS A 147 28.84 -6.37 -0.67
N MET A 148 27.73 -6.92 -1.18
CA MET A 148 27.75 -7.80 -2.35
C MET A 148 27.91 -7.03 -3.65
N LYS A 149 28.71 -7.56 -4.58
CA LYS A 149 28.87 -6.99 -5.94
C LYS A 149 27.59 -7.08 -6.77
N ALA A 150 26.86 -8.19 -6.64
CA ALA A 150 25.59 -8.45 -7.30
C ALA A 150 24.54 -8.84 -6.24
N PRO A 151 23.99 -7.85 -5.50
CA PRO A 151 23.00 -8.12 -4.46
C PRO A 151 21.65 -8.51 -5.05
N LEU A 152 20.90 -9.31 -4.30
CA LEU A 152 19.50 -9.63 -4.59
C LEU A 152 18.64 -8.36 -4.58
N LEU A 153 18.89 -7.47 -3.63
CA LEU A 153 18.18 -6.21 -3.45
C LEU A 153 19.19 -5.09 -3.23
N ARG A 154 19.26 -4.15 -4.17
CA ARG A 154 20.07 -2.92 -4.06
C ARG A 154 19.46 -2.01 -2.98
N LEU A 155 19.94 -2.10 -1.74
CA LEU A 155 19.48 -1.29 -0.61
C LEU A 155 20.15 0.10 -0.54
N ASP A 156 21.27 0.27 -1.24
CA ASP A 156 21.98 1.55 -1.37
C ASP A 156 21.12 2.66 -1.99
N ILE A 157 20.08 2.30 -2.73
CA ILE A 157 19.11 3.25 -3.29
C ILE A 157 18.33 4.03 -2.22
N LEU A 158 18.22 3.50 -1.00
CA LEU A 158 17.59 4.21 0.13
C LEU A 158 18.43 5.42 0.58
N ALA A 159 19.70 5.50 0.20
CA ALA A 159 20.51 6.69 0.44
C ALA A 159 20.10 7.87 -0.48
N ILE A 160 19.32 7.62 -1.54
CA ILE A 160 18.83 8.66 -2.46
C ILE A 160 17.65 9.38 -1.79
N PRO A 161 17.79 10.67 -1.39
CA PRO A 161 16.79 11.31 -0.51
C PRO A 161 15.37 11.35 -1.08
N ASN A 162 15.23 11.60 -2.39
CA ASN A 162 13.91 11.63 -3.02
C ASN A 162 13.30 10.23 -3.16
N PHE A 163 14.11 9.17 -3.30
CA PHE A 163 13.61 7.80 -3.30
C PHE A 163 13.09 7.42 -1.92
N ASP A 164 13.89 7.66 -0.87
CA ASP A 164 13.49 7.38 0.53
C ASP A 164 12.22 8.15 0.94
N LEU A 165 12.11 9.43 0.57
CA LEU A 165 10.88 10.20 0.76
C LEU A 165 9.69 9.56 0.01
N GLY A 166 9.89 9.11 -1.23
CA GLY A 166 8.85 8.40 -2.00
C GLY A 166 8.39 7.11 -1.31
N VAL A 167 9.33 6.33 -0.75
CA VAL A 167 9.05 5.13 0.04
C VAL A 167 8.24 5.47 1.29
N ALA A 168 8.68 6.47 2.06
CA ALA A 168 8.02 6.88 3.30
C ALA A 168 6.59 7.40 3.05
N LEU A 169 6.42 8.30 2.08
CA LEU A 169 5.12 8.89 1.75
C LEU A 169 4.14 7.85 1.19
N THR A 170 4.62 6.94 0.33
CA THR A 170 3.80 5.83 -0.16
C THR A 170 3.35 4.93 0.98
N SER A 171 4.25 4.66 1.93
CA SER A 171 3.96 3.81 3.07
C SER A 171 2.96 4.45 4.04
N LEU A 172 3.12 5.74 4.36
CA LEU A 172 2.19 6.50 5.21
C LEU A 172 0.77 6.54 4.60
N SER A 173 0.66 6.84 3.30
CA SER A 173 -0.62 6.79 2.58
C SER A 173 -1.26 5.39 2.66
N TYR A 174 -0.45 4.34 2.53
CA TYR A 174 -0.94 2.96 2.60
C TYR A 174 -1.40 2.55 4.01
N MET A 175 -0.74 3.06 5.06
CA MET A 175 -1.22 2.89 6.43
C MET A 175 -2.65 3.42 6.59
N SER A 176 -2.92 4.62 6.04
CA SER A 176 -4.25 5.22 6.00
C SER A 176 -5.27 4.33 5.29
N LEU A 177 -4.96 3.88 4.06
CA LEU A 177 -5.82 3.03 3.25
C LEU A 177 -6.22 1.74 3.97
N ILE A 178 -5.25 1.01 4.53
CA ILE A 178 -5.50 -0.24 5.24
C ILE A 178 -6.31 0.01 6.51
N THR A 179 -6.05 1.11 7.21
CA THR A 179 -6.78 1.48 8.41
C THR A 179 -8.23 1.78 8.10
N VAL A 180 -8.53 2.57 7.06
CA VAL A 180 -9.91 2.80 6.61
C VAL A 180 -10.62 1.49 6.30
N THR A 181 -9.95 0.59 5.58
CA THR A 181 -10.51 -0.70 5.15
C THR A 181 -10.93 -1.59 6.33
N ILE A 182 -10.28 -1.47 7.49
CA ILE A 182 -10.56 -2.28 8.69
C ILE A 182 -11.43 -1.53 9.71
N VAL A 183 -11.10 -0.26 9.98
CA VAL A 183 -11.70 0.52 11.07
C VAL A 183 -13.08 1.05 10.67
N MET A 184 -13.28 1.48 9.43
CA MET A 184 -14.58 2.03 9.02
C MET A 184 -15.72 1.01 9.06
N PRO A 185 -15.55 -0.26 8.60
CA PRO A 185 -16.59 -1.27 8.76
C PRO A 185 -16.93 -1.52 10.24
N LEU A 186 -15.91 -1.59 11.09
CA LEU A 186 -16.11 -1.76 12.54
C LEU A 186 -16.83 -0.55 13.14
N TYR A 187 -16.52 0.67 12.70
CA TYR A 187 -17.20 1.89 13.12
C TYR A 187 -18.67 1.89 12.71
N TYR A 188 -18.95 1.54 11.44
CA TYR A 188 -20.31 1.44 10.92
C TYR A 188 -21.14 0.38 11.67
N GLN A 189 -20.55 -0.76 12.04
CA GLN A 189 -21.25 -1.81 12.76
C GLN A 189 -21.40 -1.51 14.25
N GLN A 190 -20.32 -1.11 14.92
CA GLN A 190 -20.29 -1.03 16.39
C GLN A 190 -20.76 0.32 16.94
N VAL A 191 -20.62 1.42 16.18
CA VAL A 191 -20.99 2.77 16.61
C VAL A 191 -22.29 3.22 15.94
N ILE A 192 -22.40 3.05 14.63
CA ILE A 192 -23.61 3.44 13.88
C ILE A 192 -24.71 2.38 14.00
N GLY A 193 -24.34 1.10 14.15
CA GLY A 193 -25.31 0.00 14.30
C GLY A 193 -25.77 -0.61 12.98
N LEU A 194 -25.01 -0.45 11.90
CA LEU A 194 -25.33 -1.08 10.61
C LEU A 194 -25.11 -2.59 10.66
N THR A 195 -25.93 -3.33 9.92
CA THR A 195 -25.67 -4.75 9.63
C THR A 195 -24.37 -4.92 8.81
N PRO A 196 -23.73 -6.10 8.81
CA PRO A 196 -22.53 -6.36 8.02
C PRO A 196 -22.67 -6.01 6.52
N LEU A 197 -23.82 -6.29 5.91
CA LEU A 197 -24.09 -5.99 4.50
C LEU A 197 -24.04 -4.47 4.24
N TRP A 198 -24.83 -3.71 4.99
CA TRP A 198 -24.89 -2.25 4.86
C TRP A 198 -23.55 -1.58 5.21
N SER A 199 -22.81 -2.13 6.18
CA SER A 199 -21.45 -1.70 6.49
C SER A 199 -20.49 -1.91 5.33
N GLY A 200 -20.58 -3.03 4.61
CA GLY A 200 -19.77 -3.29 3.42
C GLY A 200 -20.13 -2.34 2.27
N LEU A 201 -21.42 -2.12 2.04
CA LEU A 201 -21.92 -1.19 1.02
C LEU A 201 -21.51 0.27 1.30
N ALA A 202 -21.42 0.67 2.58
CA ALA A 202 -20.97 2.00 2.95
C ALA A 202 -19.50 2.30 2.58
N LEU A 203 -18.67 1.28 2.33
CA LEU A 203 -17.29 1.46 1.85
C LEU A 203 -17.22 1.72 0.34
N VAL A 204 -18.23 1.28 -0.41
CA VAL A 204 -18.24 1.33 -1.87
C VAL A 204 -18.07 2.76 -2.41
N PRO A 205 -18.76 3.79 -1.89
CA PRO A 205 -18.58 5.16 -2.37
C PRO A 205 -17.13 5.65 -2.24
N ALA A 206 -16.47 5.37 -1.11
CA ALA A 206 -15.09 5.76 -0.87
C ALA A 206 -14.12 5.04 -1.83
N ALA A 207 -14.27 3.73 -2.01
CA ALA A 207 -13.46 2.94 -2.93
C ALA A 207 -13.69 3.32 -4.41
N ALA A 208 -14.94 3.62 -4.79
CA ALA A 208 -15.26 4.11 -6.13
C ALA A 208 -14.63 5.49 -6.38
N PHE A 209 -14.65 6.38 -5.37
CA PHE A 209 -14.04 7.69 -5.46
C PHE A 209 -12.51 7.62 -5.57
N LEU A 210 -11.87 6.75 -4.76
CA LEU A 210 -10.44 6.40 -4.89
C LEU A 210 -10.09 5.99 -6.33
N SER A 211 -10.82 5.01 -6.85
CA SER A 211 -10.61 4.46 -8.19
C SER A 211 -10.71 5.54 -9.26
N TRP A 212 -11.78 6.33 -9.21
CA TRP A 212 -12.06 7.42 -10.15
C TRP A 212 -11.00 8.54 -10.11
N LEU A 213 -10.50 8.87 -8.91
CA LEU A 213 -9.49 9.92 -8.73
C LEU A 213 -8.07 9.46 -9.05
N ASN A 214 -7.72 8.19 -8.88
CA ASN A 214 -6.36 7.68 -9.10
C ASN A 214 -5.79 8.02 -10.48
N ARG A 215 -6.57 7.87 -11.56
CA ARG A 215 -6.11 8.25 -12.90
C ARG A 215 -5.95 9.77 -13.05
N ARG A 216 -6.80 10.55 -12.37
CA ARG A 216 -6.75 12.03 -12.44
C ARG A 216 -5.61 12.61 -11.63
N SER A 217 -5.34 12.08 -10.46
CA SER A 217 -4.19 12.48 -9.65
C SER A 217 -2.88 12.20 -10.39
N GLY A 218 -2.78 11.03 -11.04
CA GLY A 218 -1.66 10.68 -11.91
C GLY A 218 -1.46 11.68 -13.06
N ARG A 219 -2.55 12.00 -13.78
CA ARG A 219 -2.51 13.00 -14.86
C ARG A 219 -2.18 14.40 -14.38
N LEU A 220 -2.63 14.76 -13.18
CA LEU A 220 -2.30 16.03 -12.56
C LEU A 220 -0.81 16.06 -12.19
N ALA A 221 -0.26 14.95 -11.67
CA ALA A 221 1.15 14.84 -11.28
C ALA A 221 2.08 15.00 -12.48
N ASP A 222 1.72 14.43 -13.63
CA ASP A 222 2.47 14.63 -14.88
C ASP A 222 2.44 16.09 -15.37
N ARG A 223 1.38 16.85 -15.05
CA ARG A 223 1.19 18.24 -15.51
C ARG A 223 1.83 19.29 -14.61
N ILE A 224 1.63 19.20 -13.30
CA ILE A 224 2.05 20.23 -12.33
C ILE A 224 3.20 19.76 -11.42
N GLY A 225 3.68 18.53 -11.61
CA GLY A 225 4.70 17.89 -10.80
C GLY A 225 4.14 17.07 -9.63
N PHE A 226 4.94 16.15 -9.10
CA PHE A 226 4.53 15.22 -8.05
C PHE A 226 4.34 15.89 -6.68
N LYS A 227 5.21 16.82 -6.30
CA LYS A 227 5.17 17.50 -5.00
C LYS A 227 3.81 18.17 -4.69
N PRO A 228 3.26 19.06 -5.54
CA PRO A 228 1.97 19.70 -5.24
C PRO A 228 0.81 18.70 -5.19
N VAL A 229 0.83 17.65 -6.02
CA VAL A 229 -0.21 16.61 -6.00
C VAL A 229 -0.17 15.81 -4.69
N ILE A 230 1.03 15.44 -4.24
CA ILE A 230 1.20 14.75 -2.96
C ILE A 230 0.77 15.65 -1.79
N LEU A 231 1.06 16.96 -1.82
CA LEU A 231 0.56 17.92 -0.82
C LEU A 231 -0.97 17.96 -0.77
N ILE A 232 -1.65 17.94 -1.93
CA ILE A 232 -3.12 17.85 -1.99
C ILE A 232 -3.59 16.57 -1.32
N GLY A 233 -2.92 15.44 -1.59
CA GLY A 233 -3.26 14.15 -1.00
C GLY A 233 -3.21 14.15 0.53
N PHE A 234 -2.08 14.57 1.10
CA PHE A 234 -1.94 14.66 2.56
C PHE A 234 -2.81 15.75 3.20
N GLY A 235 -3.09 16.84 2.49
CA GLY A 235 -4.08 17.83 2.93
C GLY A 235 -5.49 17.24 3.04
N LEU A 236 -5.90 16.46 2.05
CA LEU A 236 -7.20 15.76 2.07
C LEU A 236 -7.25 14.70 3.17
N PHE A 237 -6.15 13.98 3.43
CA PHE A 237 -6.08 13.08 4.58
C PHE A 237 -6.32 13.79 5.91
N ILE A 238 -5.66 14.92 6.14
CA ILE A 238 -5.83 15.73 7.36
C ILE A 238 -7.28 16.21 7.49
N ILE A 239 -7.88 16.70 6.40
CA ILE A 239 -9.28 17.13 6.39
C ILE A 239 -10.21 15.94 6.70
N GLY A 240 -10.00 14.79 6.08
CA GLY A 240 -10.86 13.63 6.21
C GLY A 240 -10.81 13.01 7.63
N TRP A 241 -9.61 12.77 8.16
CA TRP A 241 -9.43 12.26 9.53
C TRP A 241 -9.87 13.28 10.59
N GLY A 242 -9.59 14.57 10.36
CA GLY A 242 -10.06 15.65 11.24
C GLY A 242 -11.58 15.77 11.26
N ALA A 243 -12.22 15.67 10.09
CA ALA A 243 -13.68 15.67 9.97
C ALA A 243 -14.30 14.44 10.66
N LEU A 244 -13.72 13.24 10.51
CA LEU A 244 -14.16 12.07 11.27
C LEU A 244 -14.05 12.31 12.79
N LEU A 245 -12.93 12.84 13.26
CA LEU A 245 -12.71 13.10 14.69
C LEU A 245 -13.76 14.06 15.27
N ILE A 246 -14.08 15.15 14.55
CA ILE A 246 -15.05 16.15 14.99
C ILE A 246 -16.48 15.61 14.90
N CYS A 247 -16.81 14.94 13.81
CA CYS A 247 -18.18 14.52 13.50
C CYS A 247 -18.56 13.14 14.05
N ALA A 248 -17.62 12.37 14.62
CA ALA A 248 -17.87 11.01 15.11
C ALA A 248 -19.02 10.94 16.12
N GLY A 249 -19.25 12.00 16.90
CA GLY A 249 -20.35 12.08 17.86
C GLY A 249 -21.74 12.14 17.23
N LEU A 250 -21.87 12.54 15.96
CA LEU A 250 -23.14 12.63 15.25
C LEU A 250 -23.75 11.26 14.91
N LYS A 251 -22.93 10.20 14.88
CA LYS A 251 -23.33 8.82 14.53
C LYS A 251 -24.13 8.73 13.22
N ASN A 252 -23.81 9.58 12.25
CA ASN A 252 -24.49 9.64 10.97
C ASN A 252 -23.66 8.94 9.89
N VAL A 253 -24.25 7.91 9.26
CA VAL A 253 -23.60 7.12 8.21
C VAL A 253 -23.15 7.97 7.03
N TRP A 254 -23.95 8.93 6.58
CA TRP A 254 -23.63 9.74 5.41
C TRP A 254 -22.44 10.66 5.68
N VAL A 255 -22.36 11.22 6.89
CA VAL A 255 -21.22 12.04 7.30
C VAL A 255 -19.95 11.18 7.32
N ALA A 256 -20.03 9.98 7.91
CA ALA A 256 -18.88 9.08 7.99
C ALA A 256 -18.44 8.59 6.59
N VAL A 257 -19.38 8.28 5.68
CA VAL A 257 -19.09 7.92 4.28
C VAL A 257 -18.41 9.08 3.54
N VAL A 258 -18.92 10.31 3.66
CA VAL A 258 -18.30 11.48 3.03
C VAL A 258 -16.89 11.71 3.56
N CYS A 259 -16.67 11.56 4.86
CA CYS A 259 -15.31 11.68 5.41
C CYS A 259 -14.39 10.57 4.88
N SER A 260 -14.85 9.32 4.80
CA SER A 260 -14.09 8.23 4.18
C SER A 260 -13.79 8.49 2.70
N MET A 261 -14.71 9.09 1.95
CA MET A 261 -14.47 9.52 0.57
C MET A 261 -13.36 10.58 0.48
N ILE A 262 -13.31 11.53 1.42
CA ILE A 262 -12.24 12.54 1.49
C ILE A 262 -10.89 11.90 1.83
N ILE A 263 -10.85 10.96 2.77
CA ILE A 263 -9.64 10.20 3.11
C ILE A 263 -9.14 9.43 1.89
N GLU A 264 -10.04 8.73 1.20
CA GLU A 264 -9.69 7.97 -0.01
C GLU A 264 -9.32 8.86 -1.21
N ALA A 265 -9.86 10.07 -1.28
CA ALA A 265 -9.35 11.09 -2.19
C ALA A 265 -7.91 11.49 -1.83
N GLY A 266 -7.60 11.64 -0.54
CA GLY A 266 -6.23 11.86 -0.08
C GLY A 266 -5.29 10.75 -0.54
N ASN A 267 -5.71 9.50 -0.37
CA ASN A 267 -4.96 8.33 -0.82
C ASN A 267 -4.71 8.33 -2.34
N ALA A 268 -5.71 8.71 -3.15
CA ALA A 268 -5.57 8.80 -4.60
C ALA A 268 -4.49 9.80 -5.03
N PHE A 269 -4.37 10.93 -4.33
CA PHE A 269 -3.41 12.00 -4.62
C PHE A 269 -2.04 11.80 -3.94
N ALA A 270 -1.94 10.90 -2.96
CA ALA A 270 -0.70 10.60 -2.26
C ALA A 270 -0.01 9.34 -2.78
N MET A 271 -0.65 8.16 -2.70
CA MET A 271 0.04 6.86 -2.84
C MET A 271 0.69 6.66 -4.21
N MET A 272 -0.09 6.76 -5.30
CA MET A 272 0.42 6.51 -6.65
C MET A 272 1.38 7.60 -7.13
N PRO A 273 1.11 8.91 -6.89
CA PRO A 273 2.08 9.96 -7.15
C PRO A 273 3.39 9.80 -6.37
N ALA A 274 3.35 9.45 -5.08
CA ALA A 274 4.55 9.20 -4.27
C ALA A 274 5.35 7.98 -4.75
N THR A 275 4.66 6.90 -5.13
CA THR A 275 5.29 5.70 -5.72
C THR A 275 6.04 6.07 -7.00
N THR A 276 5.38 6.82 -7.88
CA THR A 276 5.95 7.23 -9.17
C THR A 276 7.10 8.22 -8.98
N PHE A 277 6.97 9.17 -8.05
CA PHE A 277 8.02 10.10 -7.67
C PHE A 277 9.28 9.38 -7.15
N GLY A 278 9.09 8.40 -6.25
CA GLY A 278 10.19 7.57 -5.76
C GLY A 278 10.89 6.84 -6.90
N ALA A 279 10.13 6.14 -7.75
CA ALA A 279 10.68 5.42 -8.89
C ALA A 279 11.38 6.33 -9.92
N ASN A 280 10.86 7.52 -10.17
CA ASN A 280 11.47 8.52 -11.07
C ASN A 280 12.77 9.11 -10.52
N SER A 281 13.06 8.90 -9.24
CA SER A 281 14.33 9.29 -8.62
C SER A 281 15.45 8.26 -8.86
N LEU A 282 15.13 7.13 -9.51
CA LEU A 282 16.06 6.06 -9.82
C LEU A 282 16.35 6.01 -11.33
N THR A 283 17.53 5.51 -11.67
CA THR A 283 17.86 5.10 -13.05
C THR A 283 17.09 3.82 -13.42
N ASN A 284 16.80 3.60 -14.70
CA ASN A 284 15.93 2.49 -15.16
C ASN A 284 16.38 1.10 -14.65
N ASN A 285 17.70 0.85 -14.59
CA ASN A 285 18.26 -0.40 -14.05
C ASN A 285 17.99 -0.63 -12.55
N LEU A 286 17.63 0.43 -11.80
CA LEU A 286 17.34 0.36 -10.37
C LEU A 286 15.83 0.34 -10.08
N ILE A 287 14.96 0.63 -11.05
CA ILE A 287 13.50 0.63 -10.88
C ILE A 287 12.97 -0.71 -10.34
N PRO A 288 13.44 -1.89 -10.78
CA PRO A 288 12.99 -3.17 -10.23
C PRO A 288 13.31 -3.35 -8.74
N HIS A 289 14.52 -2.94 -8.33
CA HIS A 289 14.91 -2.96 -6.92
C HIS A 289 14.10 -1.94 -6.12
N GLY A 290 13.91 -0.73 -6.65
CA GLY A 290 13.11 0.31 -6.02
C GLY A 290 11.66 -0.09 -5.79
N SER A 291 11.02 -0.71 -6.80
CA SER A 291 9.64 -1.20 -6.69
C SER A 291 9.52 -2.30 -5.63
N SER A 292 10.52 -3.18 -5.54
CA SER A 292 10.58 -4.23 -4.52
C SER A 292 10.75 -3.66 -3.11
N VAL A 293 11.62 -2.65 -2.93
CA VAL A 293 11.77 -1.93 -1.66
C VAL A 293 10.47 -1.22 -1.28
N ILE A 294 9.87 -0.45 -2.20
CA ILE A 294 8.60 0.25 -1.96
C ILE A 294 7.53 -0.75 -1.53
N ALA A 295 7.34 -1.85 -2.26
CA ALA A 295 6.33 -2.85 -1.93
C ALA A 295 6.58 -3.50 -0.56
N THR A 296 7.85 -3.83 -0.25
CA THR A 296 8.22 -4.46 1.03
C THR A 296 7.97 -3.54 2.21
N VAL A 297 8.50 -2.31 2.17
CA VAL A 297 8.31 -1.32 3.25
C VAL A 297 6.83 -0.97 3.39
N ARG A 298 6.13 -0.78 2.27
CA ARG A 298 4.68 -0.54 2.28
C ARG A 298 3.92 -1.64 3.00
N GLN A 299 4.24 -2.92 2.78
CA GLN A 299 3.57 -4.04 3.46
C GLN A 299 3.91 -4.12 4.95
N ILE A 300 5.16 -3.84 5.33
CA ILE A 300 5.55 -3.75 6.75
C ILE A 300 4.76 -2.63 7.44
N MET A 301 4.73 -1.45 6.85
CA MET A 301 4.00 -0.30 7.40
C MET A 301 2.50 -0.54 7.43
N GLY A 302 1.93 -1.20 6.41
CA GLY A 302 0.53 -1.61 6.40
C GLY A 302 0.20 -2.56 7.55
N SER A 303 1.02 -3.59 7.79
CA SER A 303 0.84 -4.49 8.94
C SER A 303 0.94 -3.75 10.28
N THR A 304 1.91 -2.84 10.41
CA THR A 304 2.05 -1.99 11.60
C THR A 304 0.82 -1.10 11.81
N ALA A 305 0.21 -0.59 10.73
CA ALA A 305 -0.99 0.24 10.80
C ALA A 305 -2.19 -0.54 11.38
N ILE A 306 -2.37 -1.81 10.98
CA ILE A 306 -3.43 -2.68 11.53
C ILE A 306 -3.27 -2.81 13.04
N VAL A 307 -2.06 -3.09 13.50
CA VAL A 307 -1.75 -3.27 14.92
C VAL A 307 -1.92 -1.97 15.68
N LEU A 308 -1.39 -0.86 15.16
CA LEU A 308 -1.56 0.46 15.74
C LEU A 308 -3.04 0.80 15.90
N ALA A 309 -3.83 0.62 14.82
CA ALA A 309 -5.26 0.85 14.84
C ALA A 309 -5.96 -0.08 15.85
N THR A 310 -5.62 -1.36 15.92
CA THR A 310 -6.26 -2.33 16.81
C THR A 310 -5.94 -2.06 18.29
N VAL A 311 -4.68 -1.75 18.61
CA VAL A 311 -4.25 -1.39 19.98
C VAL A 311 -4.94 -0.12 20.45
N VAL A 312 -4.98 0.90 19.60
CA VAL A 312 -5.68 2.16 19.93
C VAL A 312 -7.19 1.94 20.00
N LEU A 313 -7.74 1.09 19.14
CA LEU A 313 -9.17 0.78 19.11
C LEU A 313 -9.63 0.17 20.43
N GLY A 314 -8.85 -0.73 21.06
CA GLY A 314 -9.07 -1.21 22.44
C GLY A 314 -10.55 -1.34 22.85
N GLU A 315 -10.98 -0.57 23.86
CA GLU A 315 -12.38 -0.46 24.31
C GLU A 315 -13.26 0.39 23.36
N LYS A 316 -13.19 0.16 22.05
CA LYS A 316 -13.92 0.91 20.99
C LYS A 316 -13.59 2.40 20.90
N ASN A 317 -12.34 2.78 21.17
CA ASN A 317 -11.85 4.15 21.08
C ASN A 317 -11.55 4.56 19.61
N PHE A 318 -12.60 4.68 18.81
CA PHE A 318 -12.50 5.11 17.41
C PHE A 318 -11.92 6.52 17.26
N ASN A 319 -12.25 7.44 18.18
CA ASN A 319 -11.69 8.79 18.18
C ASN A 319 -10.17 8.79 18.37
N GLY A 320 -9.65 7.90 19.22
CA GLY A 320 -8.22 7.67 19.37
C GLY A 320 -7.58 7.29 18.05
N VAL A 321 -8.17 6.34 17.32
CA VAL A 321 -7.67 5.91 16.00
C VAL A 321 -7.68 7.11 15.03
N PHE A 322 -8.77 7.86 14.96
CA PHE A 322 -8.90 9.01 14.05
C PHE A 322 -7.85 10.08 14.35
N LEU A 323 -7.58 10.36 15.63
CA LEU A 323 -6.54 11.27 16.06
C LEU A 323 -5.13 10.75 15.74
N THR A 324 -4.86 9.46 15.96
CA THR A 324 -3.56 8.86 15.64
C THR A 324 -3.23 9.02 14.16
N PHE A 325 -4.18 8.70 13.28
CA PHE A 325 -3.96 8.84 11.85
C PHE A 325 -3.91 10.31 11.42
N LEU A 326 -4.73 11.20 11.99
CA LEU A 326 -4.59 12.64 11.76
C LEU A 326 -3.16 13.14 12.05
N ILE A 327 -2.58 12.72 13.19
CA ILE A 327 -1.20 13.09 13.56
C ILE A 327 -0.18 12.50 12.59
N LEU A 328 -0.33 11.23 12.20
CA LEU A 328 0.55 10.60 11.20
C LEU A 328 0.53 11.36 9.86
N GLU A 329 -0.63 11.81 9.42
CA GLU A 329 -0.77 12.53 8.14
C GLU A 329 -0.24 13.97 8.24
N MET A 330 -0.33 14.60 9.42
CA MET A 330 0.38 15.86 9.70
C MET A 330 1.90 15.69 9.70
N ILE A 331 2.42 14.55 10.16
CA ILE A 331 3.87 14.27 10.05
C ILE A 331 4.23 14.02 8.58
N ALA A 332 3.38 13.29 7.85
CA ALA A 332 3.60 12.97 6.46
C ALA A 332 3.65 14.25 5.59
N ILE A 333 2.74 15.22 5.79
CA ILE A 333 2.76 16.47 5.02
C ILE A 333 4.05 17.27 5.24
N LEU A 334 4.65 17.21 6.45
CA LEU A 334 5.95 17.82 6.73
C LEU A 334 7.09 17.17 5.94
N LEU A 335 7.02 15.86 5.70
CA LEU A 335 7.97 15.16 4.84
C LEU A 335 7.85 15.58 3.38
N VAL A 336 6.63 15.90 2.90
CA VAL A 336 6.42 16.37 1.52
C VAL A 336 7.17 17.69 1.25
N PHE A 337 7.29 18.58 2.23
CA PHE A 337 8.05 19.81 2.08
C PHE A 337 9.56 19.58 1.85
N LYS A 338 10.09 18.43 2.31
CA LYS A 338 11.49 18.03 2.08
C LYS A 338 11.76 17.52 0.66
N ILE A 339 10.73 17.29 -0.16
CA ILE A 339 10.89 16.94 -1.57
C ILE A 339 11.65 18.06 -2.29
N LYS A 340 12.80 17.71 -2.85
CA LYS A 340 13.59 18.60 -3.72
C LYS A 340 13.08 18.47 -5.15
N ASP A 341 12.72 19.59 -5.77
CA ASP A 341 12.24 19.61 -7.15
C ASP A 341 13.32 19.09 -8.12
N THR A 342 13.01 18.00 -8.82
CA THR A 342 13.88 17.39 -9.83
C THR A 342 13.62 17.91 -11.24
N THR A 343 12.64 18.82 -11.42
CA THR A 343 12.23 19.40 -12.70
C THR A 343 13.32 20.18 -13.44
N LYS A 344 14.50 20.43 -12.83
CA LYS A 344 15.61 21.17 -13.46
C LYS A 344 16.75 20.33 -14.04
N ARG A 345 16.77 18.99 -13.91
CA ARG A 345 17.92 18.18 -14.39
C ARG A 345 17.78 17.53 -15.77
N GLY A 346 16.69 17.81 -16.49
CA GLY A 346 16.41 17.19 -17.80
C GLY A 346 17.12 17.81 -19.01
N THR A 347 17.83 18.93 -18.88
CA THR A 347 18.31 19.71 -20.04
C THR A 347 19.81 19.65 -20.32
N GLU A 348 20.64 18.96 -19.53
CA GLU A 348 22.12 19.09 -19.63
C GLU A 348 22.90 17.76 -19.79
N SER A 349 22.31 16.65 -20.26
CA SER A 349 23.11 15.41 -20.48
C SER A 349 22.99 14.76 -21.85
N HIS A 350 22.58 15.53 -22.86
CA HIS A 350 22.69 15.12 -24.26
C HIS A 350 23.27 16.26 -25.11
N LEU A 351 24.55 16.56 -24.89
CA LEU A 351 25.44 17.16 -25.89
C LEU A 351 26.81 16.48 -25.80
#